data_AF-A0A933CD19-F1
#
_entry.id   AF-A0A933CD19-F1
#
_cell.length_a   1.000
_cell.length_b   1.000
_cell.length_c   1.000
_cell.angle_alpha   90.00
_cell.angle_beta   90.00
_cell.angle_gamma   90.00
#
_symmetry.space_group_name_H-M   'P 1'
#
loop_
_entity.id
_entity.type
_entity.pdbx_description
1 polymer ?
#
loop_
_entity_poly.entity_id
_entity_poly.type
_entity_poly.pdbx_seq_one_letter_code
_entity_poly.pdbx_strand_id
1 'polypeptide(L)'
;MDDAQPEAASGGSPMPELKSRAGFLRYVAGLVGVYGPLGTLRLVLYELVYGVRFGFETLGMVSGDALAIDRNLQAHARPYLPTPFYFACHAFRHLPADVSDSAFVEMGCGLGRVMLYASEFPFRKLVGIEVSEPLAAAARRNLERFYRKWRRRSPPWQVVCCDAAAFDVPVESTVFYFADPFDDTVMAPVIDNIVATVVNARRRAFVIYVHPAHPEVLTDRGFRLVASEIDMNNRGFSIFTQGGEDDATANLERNR
;
A
#
# COMPACT_ATOMS: atom_id res chain seq x y z
N MET A 1 14.05 -36.32 11.61
CA MET A 1 14.22 -35.26 12.62
C MET A 1 15.40 -34.44 12.17
N ASP A 2 15.15 -33.13 12.11
CA ASP A 2 16.04 -32.03 11.71
C ASP A 2 16.39 -31.89 10.22
N ASP A 3 15.40 -31.43 9.44
CA ASP A 3 15.64 -30.52 8.31
C ASP A 3 15.51 -29.08 8.84
N ALA A 4 16.65 -28.45 9.11
CA ALA A 4 16.74 -27.02 9.37
C ALA A 4 16.46 -26.26 8.06
N GLN A 5 15.33 -25.55 8.01
CA GLN A 5 15.07 -24.57 6.95
C GLN A 5 16.12 -23.44 7.02
N PRO A 6 16.59 -22.92 5.88
CA PRO A 6 17.52 -21.80 5.89
C PRO A 6 16.80 -20.55 6.39
N GLU A 7 17.34 -19.93 7.44
CA GLU A 7 16.93 -18.61 7.92
C GLU A 7 16.86 -17.64 6.74
N ALA A 8 15.66 -17.18 6.41
CA ALA A 8 15.46 -16.06 5.52
C ALA A 8 16.19 -14.87 6.12
N ALA A 9 17.28 -14.46 5.48
CA ALA A 9 18.08 -13.32 5.89
C ALA A 9 17.17 -12.11 6.09
N SER A 10 16.94 -11.76 7.36
CA SER A 10 16.33 -10.51 7.79
C SER A 10 17.25 -9.37 7.38
N GLY A 11 17.16 -8.98 6.11
CA GLY A 11 17.87 -7.86 5.51
C GLY A 11 17.27 -6.53 5.97
N GLY A 12 17.34 -6.27 7.28
CA GLY A 12 17.11 -4.93 7.81
C GLY A 12 18.10 -3.99 7.14
N SER A 13 17.61 -3.13 6.25
CA SER A 13 18.40 -2.00 5.74
C SER A 13 18.19 -0.82 6.70
N PRO A 14 19.18 -0.44 7.51
CA PRO A 14 19.07 0.74 8.35
C PRO A 14 19.37 1.95 7.46
N MET A 15 18.34 2.59 6.93
CA MET A 15 18.51 3.81 6.16
C MET A 15 18.82 5.00 7.10
N PRO A 16 19.93 5.73 6.86
CA PRO A 16 20.34 6.85 7.71
C PRO A 16 19.42 8.06 7.55
N GLU A 17 19.30 8.89 8.60
CA GLU A 17 18.56 10.16 8.55
C GLU A 17 18.97 11.01 7.34
N LEU A 18 18.01 11.26 6.44
CA LEU A 18 18.14 12.08 5.23
C LEU A 18 18.38 13.59 5.49
N LYS A 19 18.67 13.98 6.74
CA LYS A 19 18.87 15.38 7.17
C LYS A 19 20.17 16.00 6.65
N SER A 20 21.08 15.22 6.05
CA SER A 20 22.38 15.70 5.55
C SER A 20 22.68 15.25 4.11
N ARG A 21 23.48 16.05 3.38
CA ARG A 21 23.95 15.73 2.01
C ARG A 21 24.67 14.37 1.94
N ALA A 22 25.45 14.03 2.97
CA ALA A 22 26.14 12.75 3.08
C ALA A 22 25.20 11.57 3.39
N GLY A 23 24.09 11.81 4.11
CA GLY A 23 23.03 10.81 4.29
C GLY A 23 22.29 10.53 2.98
N PHE A 24 21.94 11.58 2.24
CA PHE A 24 21.31 11.46 0.93
C PHE A 24 22.19 10.73 -0.10
N LEU A 25 23.49 11.04 -0.18
CA LEU A 25 24.41 10.35 -1.09
C LEU A 25 24.56 8.86 -0.76
N ARG A 26 24.65 8.50 0.54
CA ARG A 26 24.69 7.09 0.97
C ARG A 26 23.40 6.35 0.63
N TYR A 27 22.25 7.01 0.79
CA TYR A 27 20.97 6.46 0.37
C TYR A 27 20.94 6.17 -1.13
N VAL A 28 21.26 7.17 -1.96
CA VAL A 28 21.26 7.02 -3.42
C VAL A 28 22.24 5.91 -3.84
N ALA A 29 23.41 5.82 -3.21
CA ALA A 29 24.36 4.73 -3.47
C ALA A 29 23.78 3.34 -3.12
N GLY A 30 23.07 3.23 -1.99
CA GLY A 30 22.34 2.01 -1.61
C GLY A 30 21.28 1.62 -2.64
N LEU A 31 20.50 2.59 -3.12
CA LEU A 31 19.52 2.35 -4.19
C LEU A 31 20.20 1.85 -5.48
N VAL A 32 21.37 2.39 -5.86
CA VAL A 32 22.09 1.93 -7.07
C VAL A 32 22.48 0.46 -6.96
N GLY A 33 22.92 0.00 -5.79
CA GLY A 33 23.21 -1.42 -5.56
C GLY A 33 21.96 -2.31 -5.65
N VAL A 34 20.79 -1.76 -5.29
CA VAL A 34 19.51 -2.48 -5.20
C VAL A 34 18.77 -2.51 -6.54
N TYR A 35 18.65 -1.37 -7.22
CA TYR A 35 17.82 -1.16 -8.43
C TYR A 35 18.65 -0.91 -9.69
N GLY A 36 19.98 -0.93 -9.59
CA GLY A 36 20.87 -0.51 -10.67
C GLY A 36 20.83 1.00 -10.92
N PRO A 37 21.74 1.52 -11.76
CA PRO A 37 21.85 2.97 -12.00
C PRO A 37 20.63 3.56 -12.71
N LEU A 38 20.10 2.89 -13.74
CA LEU A 38 18.91 3.38 -14.46
C LEU A 38 17.64 3.29 -13.60
N GLY A 39 17.45 2.19 -12.86
CA GLY A 39 16.31 2.03 -11.95
C GLY A 39 16.35 3.08 -10.85
N THR A 40 17.51 3.31 -10.24
CA THR A 40 17.69 4.36 -9.23
C THR A 40 17.45 5.75 -9.78
N LEU A 41 17.93 6.06 -10.98
CA LEU A 41 17.67 7.34 -11.61
C LEU A 41 16.16 7.56 -11.78
N ARG A 42 15.42 6.55 -12.25
CA ARG A 42 13.96 6.61 -12.35
C ARG A 42 13.31 6.83 -10.99
N LEU A 43 13.67 6.06 -9.98
CA LEU A 43 13.15 6.24 -8.61
C LEU A 43 13.37 7.67 -8.12
N VAL A 44 14.60 8.16 -8.19
CA VAL A 44 14.97 9.51 -7.73
C VAL A 44 14.20 10.60 -8.49
N LEU A 45 14.03 10.47 -9.81
CA LEU A 45 13.26 11.45 -10.59
C LEU A 45 11.80 11.53 -10.13
N TYR A 46 11.16 10.38 -9.90
CA TYR A 46 9.80 10.34 -9.37
C TYR A 46 9.73 10.94 -7.95
N GLU A 47 10.71 10.62 -7.09
CA GLU A 47 10.80 11.20 -5.75
C GLU A 47 10.93 12.72 -5.76
N LEU A 48 11.73 13.28 -6.67
CA LEU A 48 11.88 14.73 -6.79
C LEU A 48 10.59 15.40 -7.28
N VAL A 49 9.98 14.87 -8.34
CA VAL A 49 8.76 15.43 -8.92
C VAL A 49 7.61 15.41 -7.91
N TYR A 50 7.35 14.25 -7.32
CA TYR A 50 6.21 14.07 -6.42
C TYR A 50 6.49 14.53 -5.00
N GLY A 51 7.75 14.50 -4.54
CA GLY A 51 8.16 15.11 -3.28
C GLY A 51 7.97 16.63 -3.27
N VAL A 52 8.25 17.32 -4.38
CA VAL A 52 7.92 18.76 -4.52
C VAL A 52 6.40 19.00 -4.49
N ARG A 53 5.62 18.10 -5.09
CA ARG A 53 4.16 18.23 -5.17
C ARG A 53 3.47 17.96 -3.83
N PHE A 54 3.80 16.85 -3.19
CA PHE A 54 3.10 16.29 -2.02
C PHE A 54 3.81 16.53 -0.69
N GLY A 55 5.10 16.87 -0.72
CA GLY A 55 5.93 17.08 0.47
C GLY A 55 6.82 15.87 0.78
N PHE A 56 8.07 16.16 1.12
CA PHE A 56 9.09 15.17 1.49
C PHE A 56 8.91 14.64 2.92
N GLU A 57 8.01 15.23 3.72
CA GLU A 57 7.73 14.82 5.10
C GLU A 57 7.19 13.39 5.19
N THR A 58 6.67 12.86 4.08
CA THR A 58 6.18 11.47 3.96
C THR A 58 7.29 10.42 3.80
N LEU A 59 8.55 10.84 3.63
CA LEU A 59 9.72 9.96 3.51
C LEU A 59 10.28 9.50 4.87
N GLY A 60 9.72 9.95 5.98
CA GLY A 60 10.12 9.46 7.30
C GLY A 60 10.00 7.94 7.36
N MET A 61 10.86 7.27 8.12
CA MET A 61 10.71 5.83 8.42
C MET A 61 10.47 5.70 9.91
N VAL A 62 9.64 4.74 10.28
CA VAL A 62 9.39 4.41 11.68
C VAL A 62 9.56 2.90 11.80
N SER A 63 10.50 2.47 12.64
CA SER A 63 10.71 1.05 12.92
C SER A 63 9.45 0.46 13.54
N GLY A 64 9.18 -0.83 13.28
CA GLY A 64 8.03 -1.53 13.84
C GLY A 64 7.88 -1.28 15.34
N ASP A 65 8.94 -1.51 16.12
CA ASP A 65 8.97 -1.34 17.59
C ASP A 65 8.68 0.10 18.09
N ALA A 66 8.72 1.09 17.20
CA ALA A 66 8.47 2.49 17.53
C ALA A 66 7.06 2.96 17.15
N LEU A 67 6.20 2.08 16.63
CA LEU A 67 4.83 2.41 16.21
C LEU A 67 3.90 2.74 17.38
N ALA A 68 4.31 2.49 18.63
CA ALA A 68 3.51 2.76 19.83
C ALA A 68 2.11 2.12 19.76
N ILE A 69 2.06 0.83 19.41
CA ILE A 69 0.85 0.02 19.24
C ILE A 69 0.74 -1.08 20.30
N ASP A 70 -0.44 -1.71 20.39
CA ASP A 70 -0.65 -2.84 21.30
C ASP A 70 0.35 -3.97 21.04
N ARG A 71 0.81 -4.66 22.10
CA ARG A 71 1.85 -5.70 21.98
C ARG A 71 1.44 -6.87 21.09
N ASN A 72 0.15 -7.19 21.03
CA ASN A 72 -0.31 -8.29 20.18
C ASN A 72 -0.20 -7.90 18.70
N LEU A 73 -0.48 -6.64 18.36
CA LEU A 73 -0.34 -6.11 17.00
C LEU A 73 1.14 -5.87 16.64
N GLN A 74 1.96 -5.53 17.64
CA GLN A 74 3.39 -5.32 17.49
C GLN A 74 4.12 -6.55 16.91
N ALA A 75 3.67 -7.76 17.23
CA ALA A 75 4.24 -9.01 16.72
C ALA A 75 4.05 -9.21 15.21
N HIS A 76 3.01 -8.60 14.64
CA HIS A 76 2.59 -8.74 13.25
C HIS A 76 2.88 -7.48 12.42
N ALA A 77 3.35 -6.40 13.05
CA ALA A 77 3.59 -5.12 12.42
C ALA A 77 4.90 -5.13 11.62
N ARG A 78 4.85 -4.63 10.38
CA ARG A 78 6.04 -4.36 9.58
C ARG A 78 6.54 -2.94 9.83
N PRO A 79 7.85 -2.65 9.65
CA PRO A 79 8.36 -1.28 9.68
C PRO A 79 7.65 -0.39 8.66
N TYR A 80 7.36 0.86 9.02
CA TYR A 80 6.86 1.83 8.04
C TYR A 80 7.98 2.18 7.05
N LEU A 81 7.80 1.74 5.80
CA LEU A 81 8.64 2.07 4.66
C LEU A 81 7.81 2.84 3.62
N PRO A 82 8.21 4.05 3.23
CA PRO A 82 7.46 4.83 2.25
C PRO A 82 7.52 4.15 0.89
N THR A 83 6.36 3.87 0.29
CA THR A 83 6.32 3.35 -1.08
C THR A 83 6.96 4.35 -2.05
N PRO A 84 7.99 3.95 -2.83
CA PRO A 84 8.53 4.80 -3.89
C PRO A 84 7.43 5.25 -4.85
N PHE A 85 7.40 6.54 -5.20
CA PHE A 85 6.33 7.06 -6.07
C PHE A 85 6.31 6.37 -7.44
N TYR A 86 7.46 5.88 -7.90
CA TYR A 86 7.56 5.07 -9.11
C TYR A 86 6.62 3.85 -9.07
N PHE A 87 6.62 3.07 -7.98
CA PHE A 87 5.76 1.89 -7.86
C PHE A 87 4.29 2.29 -7.77
N ALA A 88 3.95 3.30 -6.95
CA ALA A 88 2.57 3.78 -6.88
C ALA A 88 2.08 4.28 -8.25
N CYS A 89 2.90 5.04 -8.97
CA CYS A 89 2.54 5.55 -10.30
C CYS A 89 2.32 4.43 -11.31
N HIS A 90 3.22 3.44 -11.34
CA HIS A 90 3.08 2.33 -12.27
C HIS A 90 1.88 1.44 -11.93
N ALA A 91 1.68 1.14 -10.64
CA ALA A 91 0.54 0.35 -10.18
C ALA A 91 -0.81 0.97 -10.54
N PHE A 92 -0.98 2.28 -10.32
CA PHE A 92 -2.25 2.96 -10.61
C PHE A 92 -2.60 3.00 -12.11
N ARG A 93 -1.64 2.79 -13.02
CA ARG A 93 -1.91 2.70 -14.48
C ARG A 93 -2.69 1.46 -14.87
N HIS A 94 -2.76 0.46 -14.00
CA HIS A 94 -3.51 -0.78 -14.21
C HIS A 94 -4.92 -0.74 -13.63
N LEU A 95 -5.30 0.35 -12.95
CA LEU A 95 -6.67 0.56 -12.50
C LEU A 95 -7.59 0.91 -13.69
N PRO A 96 -8.91 0.72 -13.55
CA PRO A 96 -9.87 1.23 -14.51
C PRO A 96 -9.68 2.72 -14.78
N ALA A 97 -9.95 3.15 -16.03
CA ALA A 97 -9.82 4.55 -16.42
C ALA A 97 -10.75 5.47 -15.62
N ASP A 98 -11.90 4.95 -15.19
CA ASP A 98 -12.85 5.65 -14.32
C ASP A 98 -12.96 4.93 -12.97
N VAL A 99 -12.62 5.66 -11.92
CA VAL A 99 -12.72 5.23 -10.52
C VAL A 99 -13.63 6.18 -9.72
N SER A 100 -14.44 7.00 -10.38
CA SER A 100 -15.21 8.05 -9.73
C SER A 100 -16.34 7.55 -8.82
N ASP A 101 -16.87 6.37 -9.11
CA ASP A 101 -17.82 5.66 -8.24
C ASP A 101 -17.15 4.76 -7.19
N SER A 102 -15.82 4.81 -7.10
CA SER A 102 -15.01 3.95 -6.23
C SER A 102 -14.46 4.74 -5.05
N ALA A 103 -14.51 4.16 -3.86
CA ALA A 103 -13.65 4.58 -2.76
C ALA A 103 -12.31 3.84 -2.82
N PHE A 104 -11.24 4.57 -2.50
CA PHE A 104 -9.89 4.04 -2.34
C PHE A 104 -9.59 3.81 -0.87
N VAL A 105 -9.10 2.62 -0.51
CA VAL A 105 -8.72 2.26 0.86
C VAL A 105 -7.25 1.83 0.91
N GLU A 106 -6.44 2.56 1.67
CA GLU A 106 -5.04 2.21 1.95
C GLU A 106 -4.93 1.55 3.32
N MET A 107 -4.52 0.29 3.34
CA MET A 107 -4.27 -0.48 4.57
C MET A 107 -2.83 -0.26 5.02
N GLY A 108 -2.64 0.32 6.21
CA GLY A 108 -1.33 0.76 6.70
C GLY A 108 -0.85 2.04 5.99
N CYS A 109 -1.66 3.10 6.04
CA CYS A 109 -1.40 4.33 5.27
C CYS A 109 -0.22 5.17 5.77
N GLY A 110 0.30 4.88 6.98
CA GLY A 110 1.49 5.51 7.55
C GLY A 110 1.41 7.03 7.56
N LEU A 111 2.27 7.71 6.81
CA LEU A 111 2.29 9.18 6.71
C LEU A 111 1.36 9.76 5.63
N GLY A 112 0.50 8.93 5.02
CA GLY A 112 -0.50 9.34 4.02
C GLY A 112 0.08 9.55 2.62
N ARG A 113 1.22 8.93 2.32
CA ARG A 113 1.98 9.17 1.09
C ARG A 113 1.22 8.74 -0.17
N VAL A 114 0.69 7.52 -0.18
CA VAL A 114 -0.06 7.02 -1.33
C VAL A 114 -1.45 7.64 -1.36
N MET A 115 -2.09 7.93 -0.22
CA MET A 115 -3.28 8.77 -0.17
C MET A 115 -3.10 10.12 -0.89
N LEU A 116 -1.97 10.81 -0.68
CA LEU A 116 -1.68 12.06 -1.39
C LEU A 116 -1.59 11.85 -2.90
N TYR A 117 -0.95 10.77 -3.35
CA TYR A 117 -0.91 10.40 -4.77
C TYR A 117 -2.31 10.06 -5.32
N ALA A 118 -3.07 9.23 -4.61
CA ALA A 118 -4.43 8.82 -4.94
C ALA A 118 -5.39 10.02 -5.02
N SER A 119 -5.10 11.12 -4.32
CA SER A 119 -5.90 12.35 -4.41
C SER A 119 -5.89 13.02 -5.79
N GLU A 120 -4.98 12.64 -6.69
CA GLU A 120 -4.97 13.09 -8.08
C GLU A 120 -5.97 12.35 -8.97
N PHE A 121 -6.58 11.28 -8.46
CA PHE A 121 -7.58 10.48 -9.17
C PHE A 121 -8.99 10.86 -8.72
N PRO A 122 -10.02 10.68 -9.57
CA PRO A 122 -11.36 11.17 -9.29
C PRO A 122 -12.15 10.31 -8.30
N PHE A 123 -11.50 9.58 -7.38
CA PHE A 123 -12.18 8.69 -6.42
C PHE A 123 -13.34 9.38 -5.69
N ARG A 124 -14.37 8.63 -5.34
CA ARG A 124 -15.48 9.11 -4.50
C ARG A 124 -15.00 9.57 -3.14
N LYS A 125 -14.04 8.85 -2.55
CA LYS A 125 -13.45 9.11 -1.24
C LYS A 125 -12.13 8.36 -1.09
N LEU A 126 -11.20 8.91 -0.32
CA LEU A 126 -10.00 8.23 0.14
C LEU A 126 -10.12 7.86 1.62
N VAL A 127 -9.71 6.65 1.97
CA VAL A 127 -9.67 6.15 3.35
C VAL A 127 -8.28 5.58 3.60
N GLY A 128 -7.59 6.08 4.61
CA GLY A 128 -6.35 5.48 5.10
C GLY A 128 -6.57 4.86 6.47
N ILE A 129 -6.16 3.61 6.63
CA ILE A 129 -6.20 2.89 7.90
C ILE A 129 -4.78 2.81 8.44
N GLU A 130 -4.58 3.22 9.68
CA GLU A 130 -3.29 3.17 10.35
C GLU A 130 -3.49 2.79 11.80
N VAL A 131 -2.71 1.85 12.32
CA VAL A 131 -2.84 1.37 13.70
C VAL A 131 -2.11 2.27 14.69
N SER A 132 -1.04 2.93 14.25
CA SER A 132 -0.23 3.86 15.05
C SER A 132 -0.84 5.27 15.03
N GLU A 133 -1.41 5.72 16.16
CA GLU A 133 -1.96 7.08 16.27
C GLU A 133 -0.96 8.20 15.93
N PRO A 134 0.33 8.15 16.30
CA PRO A 134 1.30 9.17 15.89
C PRO A 134 1.44 9.32 14.37
N LEU A 135 1.48 8.19 13.64
CA LEU A 135 1.49 8.14 12.18
C LEU A 135 0.17 8.62 11.59
N ALA A 136 -0.97 8.12 12.09
CA ALA A 136 -2.29 8.53 11.64
C ALA A 136 -2.49 10.05 11.79
N ALA A 137 -2.10 10.61 12.94
CA ALA A 137 -2.13 12.06 13.18
C ALA A 137 -1.20 12.82 12.22
N ALA A 138 -0.02 12.27 11.89
CA ALA A 138 0.87 12.87 10.91
C ALA A 138 0.30 12.81 9.47
N ALA A 139 -0.33 11.71 9.07
CA ALA A 139 -1.03 11.59 7.80
C ALA A 139 -2.15 12.63 7.66
N ARG A 140 -2.98 12.81 8.70
CA ARG A 140 -4.01 13.85 8.74
C ARG A 140 -3.41 15.23 8.50
N ARG A 141 -2.35 15.60 9.24
CA ARG A 141 -1.65 16.89 9.05
C ARG A 141 -1.08 17.06 7.63
N ASN A 142 -0.51 16.01 7.05
CA ASN A 142 0.05 16.04 5.70
C ASN A 142 -1.05 16.28 4.65
N LEU A 143 -2.16 15.55 4.74
CA LEU A 143 -3.33 15.70 3.86
C LEU A 143 -3.99 17.08 4.01
N GLU A 144 -4.23 17.54 5.24
CA GLU A 144 -4.77 18.88 5.51
C GLU A 144 -3.91 19.99 4.91
N ARG A 145 -2.59 19.91 5.12
CA ARG A 145 -1.64 20.89 4.57
C ARG A 145 -1.69 20.89 3.05
N PHE A 146 -1.70 19.71 2.41
CA PHE A 146 -1.76 19.60 0.96
C PHE A 146 -3.08 20.14 0.39
N TYR A 147 -4.23 19.72 0.94
CA TYR A 147 -5.55 20.16 0.50
C TYR A 147 -5.72 21.67 0.66
N ARG A 148 -5.27 22.22 1.80
CA ARG A 148 -5.28 23.66 2.04
C ARG A 148 -4.38 24.42 1.08
N LYS A 149 -3.14 23.96 0.87
CA LYS A 149 -2.15 24.60 -0.04
C LYS A 149 -2.72 24.73 -1.47
N TRP A 150 -3.39 23.69 -1.95
CA TRP A 150 -3.92 23.64 -3.32
C TRP A 150 -5.41 23.94 -3.43
N ARG A 151 -6.06 24.38 -2.33
CA ARG A 151 -7.50 24.68 -2.24
C ARG A 151 -8.38 23.52 -2.76
N ARG A 152 -7.95 22.28 -2.55
CA ARG A 152 -8.67 21.07 -2.97
C ARG A 152 -9.84 20.78 -2.03
N ARG A 153 -10.93 20.28 -2.60
CA ARG A 153 -12.09 19.75 -1.87
C ARG A 153 -12.40 18.29 -2.20
N SER A 154 -11.87 17.79 -3.31
CA SER A 154 -12.11 16.45 -3.82
C SER A 154 -10.77 15.77 -4.19
N PRO A 155 -10.68 14.44 -4.04
CA PRO A 155 -11.63 13.58 -3.33
C PRO A 155 -11.69 13.92 -1.83
N PRO A 156 -12.82 13.78 -1.13
CA PRO A 156 -12.83 13.83 0.33
C PRO A 156 -11.96 12.69 0.86
N TRP A 157 -11.32 12.89 2.01
CA TRP A 157 -10.44 11.91 2.61
C TRP A 157 -10.72 11.74 4.10
N GLN A 158 -10.36 10.58 4.63
CA GLN A 158 -10.32 10.33 6.07
C GLN A 158 -9.14 9.42 6.43
N VAL A 159 -8.58 9.61 7.61
CA VAL A 159 -7.59 8.69 8.20
C VAL A 159 -8.18 8.14 9.50
N VAL A 160 -8.38 6.83 9.55
CA VAL A 160 -8.96 6.11 10.69
C VAL A 160 -7.82 5.44 11.44
N CYS A 161 -7.73 5.71 12.76
CA CYS A 161 -6.76 5.04 13.61
C CYS A 161 -7.41 3.76 14.17
N CYS A 162 -7.14 2.61 13.55
CA CYS A 162 -7.68 1.32 14.00
C CYS A 162 -6.84 0.16 13.48
N ASP A 163 -7.06 -1.02 14.06
CA ASP A 163 -6.62 -2.28 13.46
C ASP A 163 -7.31 -2.47 12.10
N ALA A 164 -6.54 -2.80 11.06
CA ALA A 164 -7.07 -3.05 9.73
C ALA A 164 -7.99 -4.26 9.69
N ALA A 165 -7.73 -5.30 10.50
CA ALA A 165 -8.58 -6.48 10.58
C ALA A 165 -9.96 -6.18 11.19
N ALA A 166 -10.07 -5.13 11.99
CA ALA A 166 -11.31 -4.68 12.60
C ALA A 166 -12.03 -3.56 11.82
N PHE A 167 -11.48 -3.13 10.68
CA PHE A 167 -12.05 -2.04 9.90
C PHE A 167 -13.23 -2.54 9.05
N ASP A 168 -14.42 -1.99 9.26
CA ASP A 168 -15.59 -2.26 8.42
C ASP A 168 -15.43 -1.65 7.02
N VAL A 169 -15.19 -2.49 6.02
CA VAL A 169 -14.99 -2.05 4.63
C VAL A 169 -16.30 -1.56 4.03
N PRO A 170 -16.40 -0.26 3.64
CA PRO A 170 -17.59 0.26 2.97
C PRO A 170 -17.78 -0.40 1.60
N VAL A 171 -19.03 -0.71 1.22
CA VAL A 171 -19.38 -1.41 -0.03
C VAL A 171 -18.94 -0.67 -1.30
N GLU A 172 -18.79 0.66 -1.23
CA GLU A 172 -18.27 1.49 -2.31
C GLU A 172 -16.75 1.38 -2.51
N SER A 173 -16.03 0.71 -1.59
CA SER A 173 -14.58 0.52 -1.65
C SER A 173 -14.25 -0.57 -2.64
N THR A 174 -13.73 -0.19 -3.81
CA THR A 174 -13.41 -1.14 -4.89
C THR A 174 -11.94 -1.09 -5.29
N VAL A 175 -11.14 -0.20 -4.70
CA VAL A 175 -9.68 -0.17 -4.88
C VAL A 175 -9.02 -0.18 -3.52
N PHE A 176 -8.23 -1.21 -3.27
CA PHE A 176 -7.49 -1.42 -2.02
C PHE A 176 -6.00 -1.37 -2.30
N TYR A 177 -5.25 -0.81 -1.35
CA TYR A 177 -3.80 -0.67 -1.45
C TYR A 177 -3.12 -1.21 -0.21
N PHE A 178 -2.12 -2.06 -0.43
CA PHE A 178 -1.29 -2.69 0.59
C PHE A 178 0.18 -2.47 0.21
N ALA A 179 0.98 -1.92 1.12
CA ALA A 179 2.43 -1.82 0.97
C ALA A 179 3.13 -2.67 2.03
N ASP A 180 2.84 -3.97 2.01
CA ASP A 180 3.25 -4.94 3.02
C ASP A 180 3.01 -4.47 4.46
N PRO A 181 1.75 -4.12 4.83
CA PRO A 181 1.48 -3.46 6.10
C PRO A 181 1.63 -4.38 7.33
N PHE A 182 1.46 -5.69 7.14
CA PHE A 182 1.45 -6.72 8.19
C PHE A 182 1.63 -8.12 7.56
N ASP A 183 1.85 -9.13 8.39
CA ASP A 183 1.98 -10.52 7.94
C ASP A 183 0.65 -11.16 7.50
N ASP A 184 0.74 -12.42 7.07
CA ASP A 184 -0.37 -13.24 6.61
C ASP A 184 -1.49 -13.41 7.65
N THR A 185 -1.15 -13.42 8.94
CA THR A 185 -2.09 -13.58 10.06
C THR A 185 -3.11 -12.43 10.10
N VAL A 186 -2.66 -11.20 9.81
CA VAL A 186 -3.54 -10.02 9.71
C VAL A 186 -4.10 -9.86 8.30
N MET A 187 -3.33 -10.25 7.27
CA MET A 187 -3.78 -10.13 5.88
C MET A 187 -4.99 -11.01 5.57
N ALA A 188 -5.00 -12.25 6.03
CA ALA A 188 -6.12 -13.18 5.83
C ALA A 188 -7.49 -12.61 6.25
N PRO A 189 -7.71 -12.17 7.50
CA PRO A 189 -9.01 -11.62 7.94
C PRO A 189 -9.36 -10.30 7.22
N VAL A 190 -8.37 -9.49 6.83
CA VAL A 190 -8.62 -8.27 6.04
C VAL A 190 -9.16 -8.62 4.65
N ILE A 191 -8.55 -9.58 3.95
CA ILE A 191 -9.04 -10.01 2.63
C ILE A 191 -10.40 -10.70 2.76
N ASP A 192 -10.63 -11.50 3.81
CA ASP A 192 -11.94 -12.11 4.08
C ASP A 192 -13.05 -11.05 4.20
N ASN A 193 -12.78 -9.94 4.89
CA ASN A 193 -13.72 -8.83 5.00
C ASN A 193 -13.99 -8.14 3.65
N ILE A 194 -12.95 -7.92 2.84
CA ILE A 194 -13.11 -7.36 1.48
C ILE A 194 -13.98 -8.26 0.60
N VAL A 195 -13.74 -9.58 0.63
CA VAL A 195 -14.55 -10.56 -0.12
C VAL A 195 -16.00 -10.54 0.38
N ALA A 196 -16.19 -10.53 1.70
CA ALA A 196 -17.52 -10.56 2.30
C ALA A 196 -18.38 -9.33 1.95
N THR A 197 -17.76 -8.16 1.77
CA THR A 197 -18.46 -6.89 1.58
C THR A 197 -18.58 -6.49 0.12
N VAL A 198 -17.49 -6.53 -0.65
CA VAL A 198 -17.43 -5.96 -2.02
C VAL A 198 -17.78 -7.02 -3.05
N VAL A 199 -17.18 -8.20 -2.92
CA VAL A 199 -17.34 -9.28 -3.91
C VAL A 199 -18.74 -9.88 -3.81
N ASN A 200 -19.23 -10.13 -2.59
CA ASN A 200 -20.61 -10.61 -2.40
C ASN A 200 -21.67 -9.57 -2.78
N ALA A 201 -21.35 -8.28 -2.73
CA ALA A 201 -22.19 -7.21 -3.29
C ALA A 201 -22.12 -7.11 -4.83
N ARG A 202 -21.47 -8.08 -5.50
CA ARG A 202 -21.27 -8.16 -6.96
C ARG A 202 -20.52 -6.96 -7.54
N ARG A 203 -19.67 -6.31 -6.75
CA ARG A 203 -18.79 -5.22 -7.21
C ARG A 203 -17.43 -5.81 -7.57
N ARG A 204 -16.84 -5.29 -8.65
CA ARG A 204 -15.45 -5.61 -8.99
C ARG A 204 -14.51 -4.87 -8.03
N ALA A 205 -13.62 -5.63 -7.39
CA ALA A 205 -12.57 -5.12 -6.52
C ALA A 205 -11.21 -5.21 -7.22
N PHE A 206 -10.32 -4.26 -6.90
CA PHE A 206 -8.91 -4.25 -7.28
C PHE A 206 -8.05 -4.14 -6.03
N VAL A 207 -7.01 -4.95 -5.95
CA VAL A 207 -6.00 -4.89 -4.88
C VAL A 207 -4.66 -4.57 -5.51
N ILE A 208 -4.07 -3.46 -5.10
CA ILE A 208 -2.68 -3.11 -5.38
C ILE A 208 -1.85 -3.60 -4.20
N TYR A 209 -0.94 -4.54 -4.42
CA TYR A 209 -0.06 -5.07 -3.39
C TYR A 209 1.40 -4.79 -3.77
N VAL A 210 2.02 -3.83 -3.07
CA VAL A 210 3.42 -3.46 -3.20
C VAL A 210 4.26 -4.31 -2.24
N HIS A 211 5.39 -4.82 -2.74
CA HIS A 211 6.24 -5.79 -2.03
C HIS A 211 5.45 -7.01 -1.52
N PRO A 212 4.72 -7.73 -2.39
CA PRO A 212 3.77 -8.73 -1.94
C PRO A 212 4.47 -9.93 -1.30
N ALA A 213 4.54 -9.95 0.04
CA ALA A 213 5.12 -11.06 0.80
C ALA A 213 4.25 -12.31 0.75
N HIS A 214 2.93 -12.14 0.75
CA HIS A 214 1.93 -13.21 0.82
C HIS A 214 0.84 -13.10 -0.26
N PRO A 215 1.19 -13.08 -1.56
CA PRO A 215 0.20 -12.96 -2.64
C PRO A 215 -0.80 -14.13 -2.67
N GLU A 216 -0.44 -15.29 -2.13
CA GLU A 216 -1.29 -16.47 -2.04
C GLU A 216 -2.58 -16.23 -1.25
N VAL A 217 -2.54 -15.36 -0.23
CA VAL A 217 -3.71 -14.99 0.59
C VAL A 217 -4.85 -14.44 -0.27
N LEU A 218 -4.50 -13.70 -1.33
CA LEU A 218 -5.46 -13.16 -2.30
C LEU A 218 -5.94 -14.25 -3.26
N THR A 219 -5.04 -15.05 -3.83
CA THR A 219 -5.41 -16.05 -4.84
C THR A 219 -6.29 -17.15 -4.27
N ASP A 220 -6.03 -17.58 -3.04
CA ASP A 220 -6.82 -18.60 -2.34
C ASP A 220 -8.25 -18.11 -2.05
N ARG A 221 -8.45 -16.80 -2.04
CA ARG A 221 -9.75 -16.14 -1.85
C ARG A 221 -10.41 -15.71 -3.16
N GLY A 222 -9.87 -16.15 -4.30
CA GLY A 222 -10.47 -15.98 -5.62
C GLY A 222 -10.08 -14.71 -6.36
N PHE A 223 -9.12 -13.94 -5.84
CA PHE A 223 -8.52 -12.85 -6.61
C PHE A 223 -7.61 -13.40 -7.70
N ARG A 224 -7.68 -12.80 -8.90
CA ARG A 224 -6.85 -13.15 -10.06
C ARG A 224 -5.81 -12.06 -10.30
N LEU A 225 -4.58 -12.47 -10.60
CA LEU A 225 -3.50 -11.55 -10.97
C LEU A 225 -3.79 -10.91 -12.34
N VAL A 226 -3.73 -9.58 -12.40
CA VAL A 226 -3.96 -8.77 -13.61
C VAL A 226 -2.65 -8.27 -14.19
N ALA A 227 -1.76 -7.79 -13.32
CA ALA A 227 -0.46 -7.25 -13.71
C ALA A 227 0.53 -7.43 -12.56
N SER A 228 1.81 -7.54 -12.90
CA SER A 228 2.88 -7.59 -11.91
C SER A 228 4.17 -7.04 -12.50
N GLU A 229 4.83 -6.15 -11.77
CA GLU A 229 6.20 -5.72 -12.04
C GLU A 229 7.00 -5.99 -10.76
N ILE A 230 7.57 -7.18 -10.65
CA ILE A 230 8.33 -7.62 -9.48
C ILE A 230 9.71 -8.13 -9.93
N ASP A 231 10.76 -7.73 -9.22
CA ASP A 231 12.11 -8.22 -9.45
C ASP A 231 12.42 -9.53 -8.68
N MET A 232 13.62 -10.07 -8.89
CA MET A 232 14.05 -11.34 -8.26
C MET A 232 14.10 -11.29 -6.73
N ASN A 233 14.04 -10.10 -6.12
CA ASN A 233 14.06 -9.89 -4.67
C ASN A 233 12.67 -9.52 -4.13
N ASN A 234 11.61 -9.83 -4.88
CA ASN A 234 10.22 -9.52 -4.55
C ASN A 234 9.94 -8.01 -4.40
N ARG A 235 10.70 -7.16 -5.10
CA ARG A 235 10.51 -5.71 -5.08
C ARG A 235 9.69 -5.24 -6.26
N GLY A 236 8.65 -4.46 -5.98
CA GLY A 236 7.74 -3.93 -6.99
C GLY A 236 6.30 -4.08 -6.56
N PHE A 237 5.39 -4.37 -7.49
CA PHE A 237 3.97 -4.47 -7.19
C PHE A 237 3.26 -5.56 -8.01
N SER A 238 2.17 -6.06 -7.45
CA SER A 238 1.17 -6.88 -8.13
C SER A 238 -0.21 -6.24 -8.04
N ILE A 239 -1.02 -6.46 -9.07
CA ILE A 239 -2.40 -5.99 -9.17
C ILE A 239 -3.29 -7.20 -9.29
N PHE A 240 -4.25 -7.31 -8.38
CA PHE A 240 -5.24 -8.39 -8.37
C PHE A 240 -6.64 -7.84 -8.56
N THR A 241 -7.54 -8.66 -9.09
CA THR A 241 -8.96 -8.32 -9.21
C THR A 241 -9.86 -9.50 -8.89
N GLN A 242 -11.06 -9.20 -8.39
CA GLN A 242 -12.12 -10.18 -8.15
C GLN A 242 -13.48 -9.52 -8.35
N GLY A 243 -14.40 -10.20 -9.03
CA GLY A 243 -15.77 -9.75 -9.23
C GLY A 243 -16.00 -8.96 -10.54
N GLY A 244 -17.26 -8.78 -10.91
CA GLY A 244 -17.71 -8.24 -12.20
C GLY A 244 -18.30 -9.31 -13.13
N GLU A 245 -18.88 -8.89 -14.26
CA GLU A 245 -19.64 -9.78 -15.18
C GLU A 245 -18.84 -11.01 -15.64
N ASP A 246 -17.52 -10.88 -15.83
CA ASP A 246 -16.65 -11.97 -16.27
C ASP A 246 -16.47 -13.09 -15.21
N ASP A 247 -16.60 -12.79 -13.92
CA ASP A 247 -16.42 -13.76 -12.82
C ASP A 247 -17.73 -14.49 -12.44
N ALA A 248 -18.88 -13.88 -12.71
CA ALA A 248 -20.19 -14.51 -12.47
C ALA A 248 -20.38 -15.76 -13.34
N THR A 249 -19.92 -15.71 -14.59
CA THR A 249 -20.01 -16.81 -15.55
C THR A 249 -19.10 -17.98 -15.15
N ALA A 250 -17.88 -17.69 -14.68
CA ALA A 250 -16.91 -18.71 -14.26
C ALA A 250 -17.31 -19.45 -12.96
N ASN A 251 -18.06 -18.81 -12.06
CA ASN A 251 -18.58 -19.44 -10.85
C ASN A 251 -19.85 -20.28 -11.11
N LEU A 252 -20.64 -19.94 -12.12
CA LEU A 252 -21.79 -20.75 -12.55
C LEU A 252 -21.35 -22.07 -13.22
N GLU A 253 -20.21 -22.08 -13.91
CA GLU A 253 -19.64 -23.27 -14.53
C GLU A 253 -18.93 -24.20 -13.53
N ARG A 254 -18.39 -23.66 -12.43
CA ARG A 254 -17.73 -24.45 -11.37
C ARG A 254 -18.69 -25.13 -10.38
N ASN A 255 -19.93 -24.65 -10.30
CA ASN A 255 -20.98 -25.18 -9.43
C ASN A 255 -21.99 -26.10 -10.18
N ARG A 256 -21.63 -26.55 -11.39
CA ARG A 256 -22.33 -27.60 -12.14
C ARG A 256 -21.49 -28.87 -12.17
#